data_AF-A0AAD6H2D0-F1
#
_entry.id   AF-A0AAD6H2D0-F1
#
_cell.length_a   1.000
_cell.length_b   1.000
_cell.length_c   1.000
_cell.angle_alpha   90.00
_cell.angle_beta   90.00
_cell.angle_gamma   90.00
#
_symmetry.space_group_name_H-M   'P 1'
#
loop_
_entity.id
_entity.type
_entity.pdbx_description
1 polymer ?
#
loop_
_entity_poly.entity_id
_entity_poly.type
_entity_poly.pdbx_seq_one_letter_code
_entity_poly.pdbx_strand_id
1 'polypeptide(L)'
;MDLYLREENTPTVDDFECILKLRYNKGSEDSPTDFLLKRIGALPKPEWNLLCVVKLIIIVAFRTGQLDTTLEGLLGAMKRRPDKWVVFRYPQWPLVCSVDHYRPDFDQVAKPQMINHFLKAMGNAAGVTESLTYHDLRRGAARDIAHLPMDRLVVTSENVVAGAIGHSRRAMEQGVTQKHAGARRRDLRGLL
;
A
#
# COMPACT_ATOMS: atom_id res chain seq x y z
N MET A 1 -9.21 -4.25 7.64
CA MET A 1 -7.84 -3.74 7.45
C MET A 1 -7.49 -3.22 8.82
N ASP A 2 -6.49 -3.83 9.43
CA ASP A 2 -6.36 -3.77 10.87
C ASP A 2 -4.98 -3.19 11.18
N LEU A 3 -4.90 -2.18 12.05
CA LEU A 3 -3.64 -1.57 12.45
C LEU A 3 -3.23 -2.01 13.84
N TYR A 4 -1.94 -2.22 14.01
CA TYR A 4 -1.37 -2.60 15.29
C TYR A 4 -0.01 -1.94 15.49
N LEU A 5 0.40 -1.84 16.75
CA LEU A 5 1.68 -1.29 17.16
C LEU A 5 2.65 -2.45 17.45
N ARG A 6 3.88 -2.36 16.93
CA ARG A 6 4.95 -3.29 17.29
C ARG A 6 5.32 -3.16 18.77
N GLU A 7 5.81 -4.24 19.36
CA GLU A 7 6.27 -4.22 20.75
C GLU A 7 7.57 -3.42 20.88
N GLU A 8 7.44 -2.16 21.29
CA GLU A 8 8.57 -1.26 21.48
C GLU A 8 8.50 -0.59 22.86
N ASN A 9 9.66 -0.36 23.47
CA ASN A 9 9.77 0.26 24.80
C ASN A 9 9.31 1.73 24.78
N THR A 10 9.59 2.46 23.70
CA THR A 10 9.18 3.85 23.48
C THR A 10 8.54 3.94 22.10
N PRO A 11 7.24 3.62 21.98
CA PRO A 11 6.61 3.52 20.68
C PRO A 11 6.43 4.88 20.03
N THR A 12 6.65 4.91 18.73
CA THR A 12 6.52 6.05 17.84
C THR A 12 5.54 5.74 16.70
N VAL A 13 5.26 6.73 15.86
CA VAL A 13 4.41 6.52 14.69
C VAL A 13 5.03 5.54 13.66
N ASP A 14 6.34 5.32 13.71
CA ASP A 14 7.05 4.42 12.80
C ASP A 14 6.93 2.95 13.22
N ASP A 15 6.41 2.70 14.42
CA ASP A 15 6.23 1.36 14.96
C ASP A 15 4.87 0.75 14.61
N PHE A 16 4.01 1.53 13.94
CA PHE A 16 2.75 1.02 13.42
C PHE A 16 2.95 0.10 12.22
N GLU A 17 2.15 -0.94 12.19
CA GLU A 17 1.96 -1.83 11.06
C GLU A 17 0.48 -2.00 10.73
N CYS A 18 0.20 -2.25 9.46
CA CYS A 18 -1.12 -2.52 8.93
C CYS A 18 -1.15 -3.94 8.37
N ILE A 19 -2.18 -4.70 8.74
CA ILE A 19 -2.49 -6.01 8.17
C ILE A 19 -3.65 -5.87 7.19
N LEU A 20 -3.35 -6.13 5.93
CA LEU A 20 -4.31 -6.27 4.84
C LEU A 20 -4.70 -7.74 4.72
N LYS A 21 -5.99 -8.01 4.87
CA LYS A 21 -6.59 -9.31 4.56
C LYS A 21 -7.31 -9.22 3.23
N LEU A 22 -6.72 -9.79 2.19
CA LEU A 22 -7.27 -9.82 0.84
C LEU A 22 -8.01 -11.16 0.63
N ARG A 23 -9.29 -11.09 0.29
CA ARG A 23 -10.11 -12.24 -0.12
C ARG A 23 -10.34 -12.18 -1.62
N TYR A 24 -10.75 -13.30 -2.22
CA TYR A 24 -11.03 -13.39 -3.66
C TYR A 24 -9.80 -13.01 -4.50
N ASN A 25 -8.65 -13.58 -4.13
CA ASN A 25 -7.41 -13.33 -4.84
C ASN A 25 -7.44 -14.04 -6.19
N LYS A 26 -6.64 -13.52 -7.13
CA LYS A 26 -6.52 -14.13 -8.45
C LYS A 26 -6.00 -15.56 -8.36
N GLY A 27 -6.73 -16.53 -8.93
CA GLY A 27 -6.46 -17.97 -8.81
C GLY A 27 -7.14 -18.64 -7.61
N SER A 28 -7.85 -17.89 -6.76
CA SER A 28 -8.69 -18.38 -5.68
C SER A 28 -9.97 -17.53 -5.57
N GLU A 29 -10.50 -17.08 -6.70
CA GLU A 29 -11.64 -16.16 -6.77
C GLU A 29 -12.92 -16.77 -6.19
N ASP A 30 -13.06 -18.10 -6.22
CA ASP A 30 -14.25 -18.81 -5.74
C ASP A 30 -14.12 -19.36 -4.31
N SER A 31 -12.97 -19.14 -3.66
CA SER A 31 -12.67 -19.66 -2.32
C SER A 31 -12.71 -18.53 -1.29
N PRO A 32 -13.84 -18.34 -0.56
CA PRO A 32 -13.97 -17.29 0.45
C PRO A 32 -13.09 -17.53 1.68
N THR A 33 -12.60 -18.76 1.86
CA THR A 33 -11.68 -19.17 2.93
C THR A 33 -10.23 -18.86 2.62
N ASP A 34 -9.85 -18.73 1.35
CA ASP A 34 -8.50 -18.37 0.96
C ASP A 34 -8.29 -16.87 1.06
N PHE A 35 -7.53 -16.47 2.08
CA PHE A 35 -7.14 -15.09 2.28
C PHE A 35 -5.62 -14.94 2.22
N LEU A 36 -5.21 -13.89 1.51
CA LEU A 36 -3.82 -13.45 1.48
C LEU A 36 -3.65 -12.36 2.53
N LEU A 37 -2.76 -12.60 3.49
CA LEU A 37 -2.35 -11.58 4.45
C LEU A 37 -1.13 -10.83 3.92
N LYS A 38 -1.19 -9.50 3.93
CA LYS A 38 -0.05 -8.62 3.65
C LYS A 38 0.15 -7.68 4.83
N ARG A 39 1.38 -7.64 5.33
CA ARG A 39 1.79 -6.70 6.38
C ARG A 39 2.51 -5.52 5.72
N ILE A 40 2.17 -4.31 6.15
CA ILE A 40 2.77 -3.06 5.67
C ILE A 40 3.19 -2.27 6.91
N GLY A 41 4.49 -2.02 7.06
CA GLY A 41 5.00 -1.16 8.11
C GLY A 41 4.99 0.31 7.73
N ALA A 42 4.96 1.17 8.74
CA ALA A 42 5.19 2.59 8.54
C ALA A 42 6.62 2.84 8.01
N LEU A 43 6.72 3.76 7.05
CA LEU A 43 7.99 4.18 6.49
C LEU A 43 8.69 5.15 7.46
N PRO A 44 9.93 4.87 7.93
CA PRO A 44 10.52 5.57 9.07
C PRO A 44 11.06 6.97 8.73
N LYS A 45 11.33 7.24 7.46
CA LYS A 45 11.97 8.50 7.07
C LYS A 45 10.95 9.61 6.78
N PRO A 46 11.16 10.84 7.28
CA PRO A 46 10.23 11.95 7.07
C PRO A 46 9.94 12.26 5.61
N GLU A 47 10.94 12.14 4.72
CA GLU A 47 10.79 12.36 3.29
C GLU A 47 9.82 11.37 2.61
N TRP A 48 9.54 10.24 3.25
CA TRP A 48 8.62 9.21 2.75
C TRP A 48 7.21 9.33 3.33
N ASN A 49 6.96 10.31 4.20
CA ASN A 49 5.66 10.47 4.87
C ASN A 49 4.51 10.62 3.87
N LEU A 50 4.73 11.30 2.75
CA LEU A 50 3.73 11.49 1.69
C LEU A 50 3.31 10.18 1.01
N LEU A 51 4.17 9.16 1.04
CA LEU A 51 3.92 7.85 0.43
C LEU A 51 3.55 6.78 1.47
N CYS A 52 3.65 7.10 2.76
CA CYS A 52 3.45 6.14 3.84
C CYS A 52 1.97 5.87 4.09
N VAL A 53 1.47 4.78 3.51
CA VAL A 53 0.06 4.36 3.63
C VAL A 53 -0.39 4.25 5.09
N VAL A 54 0.43 3.70 5.98
CA VAL A 54 0.12 3.55 7.42
C VAL A 54 -0.10 4.91 8.09
N LYS A 55 0.79 5.87 7.84
CA LYS A 55 0.66 7.23 8.38
C LYS A 55 -0.55 7.95 7.79
N LEU A 56 -0.80 7.82 6.48
CA LEU A 56 -1.97 8.40 5.82
C LEU A 56 -3.28 7.85 6.40
N ILE A 57 -3.36 6.55 6.66
CA ILE A 57 -4.49 5.91 7.33
C ILE A 57 -4.75 6.52 8.72
N ILE A 58 -3.70 6.65 9.54
CA ILE A 58 -3.81 7.23 10.88
C ILE A 58 -4.28 8.69 10.81
N ILE A 59 -3.71 9.47 9.88
CA ILE A 59 -4.10 10.86 9.65
C ILE A 59 -5.58 10.94 9.27
N VAL A 60 -6.03 10.11 8.31
CA VAL A 60 -7.45 10.07 7.90
C VAL A 60 -8.32 9.73 9.09
N ALA A 61 -7.97 8.73 9.89
CA ALA A 61 -8.75 8.33 11.06
C ALA A 61 -8.88 9.44 12.12
N PHE A 62 -7.83 10.24 12.35
CA PHE A 62 -7.94 11.44 13.19
C PHE A 62 -8.83 12.51 12.55
N ARG A 63 -8.65 12.80 11.25
CA ARG A 63 -9.42 13.85 10.56
C ARG A 63 -10.91 13.54 10.44
N THR A 64 -11.27 12.26 10.45
CA THR A 64 -12.67 11.80 10.37
C THR A 64 -13.27 11.49 11.75
N GLY A 65 -12.54 11.74 12.84
CA GLY A 65 -13.02 11.48 14.20
C GLY A 65 -13.16 10.00 14.55
N GLN A 66 -12.58 9.10 13.76
CA GLN A 66 -12.53 7.67 14.07
C GLN A 66 -11.54 7.35 15.20
N LEU A 67 -10.60 8.27 15.47
CA LEU A 67 -9.73 8.28 16.64
C LEU A 67 -9.97 9.56 17.42
N ASP A 68 -10.53 9.45 18.63
CA ASP A 68 -10.85 10.59 19.49
C ASP A 68 -9.81 10.74 20.61
N THR A 69 -8.58 11.02 20.19
CA THR A 69 -7.45 11.20 21.10
C THR A 69 -6.35 11.98 20.37
N THR A 70 -5.22 12.22 21.02
CA THR A 70 -4.00 12.71 20.36
C THR A 70 -3.14 11.52 19.90
N LEU A 71 -2.12 11.77 19.08
CA LEU A 71 -1.18 10.73 18.68
C LEU A 71 -0.47 10.11 19.90
N GLU A 72 -0.07 10.93 20.87
CA GLU A 72 0.56 10.50 22.11
C GLU A 72 -0.43 9.70 22.97
N GLY A 73 -1.69 10.12 23.00
CA GLY A 73 -2.77 9.40 23.67
C GLY A 73 -3.01 8.02 23.05
N LEU A 74 -3.02 7.92 21.72
CA LEU A 74 -3.11 6.67 20.98
C LEU A 74 -1.93 5.75 21.29
N LEU A 75 -0.69 6.22 21.14
CA LEU A 75 0.52 5.46 21.42
C LEU A 75 0.56 4.98 22.87
N GLY A 76 0.20 5.85 23.82
CA GLY A 76 0.10 5.51 25.24
C GLY A 76 -0.96 4.46 25.52
N ALA A 77 -2.14 4.56 24.89
CA ALA A 77 -3.20 3.56 25.02
C ALA A 77 -2.77 2.20 24.47
N MET A 78 -2.15 2.18 23.29
CA MET A 78 -1.67 0.95 22.66
C MET A 78 -0.52 0.31 23.43
N LYS A 79 0.40 1.10 23.99
CA LYS A 79 1.46 0.60 24.87
C LYS A 79 0.90 -0.17 26.05
N ARG A 80 -0.20 0.31 26.66
CA ARG A 80 -0.86 -0.34 27.80
C ARG A 80 -1.68 -1.57 27.42
N ARG A 81 -2.22 -1.63 26.21
CA ARG A 81 -3.02 -2.77 25.77
C ARG A 81 -2.14 -4.01 25.52
N PRO A 82 -2.58 -5.22 25.92
CA PRO A 82 -1.85 -6.45 25.60
C PRO A 82 -1.85 -6.79 24.11
N ASP A 83 -2.96 -6.50 23.42
CA ASP A 83 -3.22 -6.91 22.05
C ASP A 83 -2.64 -5.97 20.98
N LYS A 84 -2.23 -4.76 21.39
CA LYS A 84 -1.62 -3.71 20.56
C LYS A 84 -2.44 -3.28 19.34
N TRP A 85 -3.74 -3.59 19.28
CA TRP A 85 -4.59 -3.19 18.16
C TRP A 85 -5.07 -1.76 18.31
N VAL A 86 -5.14 -1.04 17.19
CA VAL A 86 -5.86 0.23 17.11
C VAL A 86 -7.35 -0.06 17.17
N VAL A 87 -8.04 0.56 18.12
CA VAL A 87 -9.49 0.47 18.24
C VAL A 87 -10.09 1.75 17.69
N PHE A 88 -10.78 1.63 16.55
CA PHE A 88 -11.54 2.74 15.98
C PHE A 88 -12.85 2.94 16.73
N ARG A 89 -13.28 4.19 16.86
CA ARG A 89 -14.57 4.56 17.47
C ARG A 89 -15.76 3.96 16.71
N TYR A 90 -15.66 3.91 15.38
CA TYR A 90 -16.71 3.40 14.49
C TYR A 90 -16.15 2.23 13.68
N PRO A 91 -16.02 1.02 14.28
CA PRO A 91 -15.37 -0.12 13.63
C PRO A 91 -16.13 -0.65 12.40
N GLN A 92 -17.41 -0.28 12.25
CA GLN A 92 -18.23 -0.61 11.08
C GLN A 92 -17.91 0.27 9.87
N TRP A 93 -17.30 1.44 10.07
CA TRP A 93 -16.97 2.34 8.97
C TRP A 93 -15.77 1.79 8.19
N PRO A 94 -15.82 1.84 6.86
CA PRO A 94 -14.70 1.45 6.04
C PRO A 94 -13.59 2.48 6.18
N LEU A 95 -12.39 1.98 6.42
CA LEU A 95 -11.19 2.80 6.53
C LEU A 95 -10.83 3.46 5.18
N VAL A 96 -11.18 2.80 4.07
CA VAL A 96 -11.18 3.37 2.72
C VAL A 96 -12.64 3.48 2.25
N CYS A 97 -13.25 4.62 2.57
CA CYS A 97 -14.63 4.93 2.26
C CYS A 97 -14.81 5.45 0.83
N SER A 98 -16.03 5.37 0.33
CA SER A 98 -16.43 6.04 -0.91
C SER A 98 -16.36 7.56 -0.72
N VAL A 99 -16.34 8.29 -1.84
CA VAL A 99 -16.37 9.75 -1.87
C VAL A 99 -17.49 10.13 -2.79
N ASP A 100 -18.47 10.86 -2.24
CA ASP A 100 -19.60 11.39 -2.96
C ASP A 100 -19.58 12.93 -2.90
N HIS A 101 -19.62 13.60 -4.05
CA HIS A 101 -19.56 15.06 -4.14
C HIS A 101 -18.46 15.71 -3.25
N TYR A 102 -17.25 15.15 -3.28
CA TYR A 102 -16.09 15.56 -2.47
C TYR A 102 -16.20 15.35 -0.95
N ARG A 103 -17.21 14.61 -0.49
CA ARG A 103 -17.38 14.23 0.91
C ARG A 103 -17.15 12.72 1.09
N PRO A 104 -16.44 12.30 2.13
CA PRO A 104 -16.34 10.88 2.44
C PRO A 104 -17.73 10.34 2.83
N ASP A 105 -18.12 9.23 2.20
CA ASP A 105 -19.30 8.44 2.51
C ASP A 105 -18.88 7.21 3.31
N PHE A 106 -18.99 7.29 4.63
CA PHE A 106 -18.58 6.23 5.56
C PHE A 106 -19.54 5.03 5.60
N ASP A 107 -20.68 5.09 4.90
CA ASP A 107 -21.59 3.95 4.82
C ASP A 107 -21.25 3.06 3.62
N GLN A 108 -20.43 3.56 2.68
CA GLN A 108 -20.01 2.82 1.50
C GLN A 108 -18.50 2.60 1.45
N VAL A 109 -18.11 1.38 1.11
CA VAL A 109 -16.73 1.05 0.75
C VAL A 109 -16.34 1.74 -0.56
N ALA A 110 -15.08 2.14 -0.69
CA ALA A 110 -14.57 2.68 -1.96
C ALA A 110 -14.72 1.65 -3.09
N LYS A 111 -15.29 2.09 -4.21
CA LYS A 111 -15.46 1.25 -5.41
C LYS A 111 -14.18 1.24 -6.25
N PRO A 112 -13.80 0.13 -6.91
CA PRO A 112 -12.58 0.07 -7.72
C PRO A 112 -12.48 1.18 -8.79
N GLN A 113 -13.62 1.59 -9.35
CA GLN A 113 -13.71 2.66 -10.35
C GLN A 113 -13.20 4.01 -9.81
N MET A 114 -13.30 4.24 -8.51
CA MET A 114 -12.83 5.48 -7.89
C MET A 114 -11.32 5.64 -8.01
N ILE A 115 -10.55 4.54 -7.93
CA ILE A 115 -9.10 4.58 -8.10
C ILE A 115 -8.74 5.11 -9.48
N ASN A 116 -9.43 4.65 -10.53
CA ASN A 116 -9.22 5.15 -11.90
C ASN A 116 -9.64 6.62 -12.03
N HIS A 117 -10.74 7.02 -11.38
CA HIS A 117 -11.16 8.42 -11.38
C HIS A 117 -10.11 9.34 -10.73
N PHE A 118 -9.59 8.96 -9.55
CA PHE A 118 -8.53 9.70 -8.89
C PHE A 118 -7.24 9.71 -9.70
N LEU A 119 -6.86 8.59 -10.31
CA LEU A 119 -5.67 8.53 -11.16
C LEU A 119 -5.76 9.45 -12.37
N LYS A 120 -6.94 9.51 -13.01
CA LYS A 120 -7.19 10.43 -14.11
C LYS A 120 -7.10 11.89 -13.63
N ALA A 121 -7.71 12.22 -12.50
CA ALA A 121 -7.66 13.56 -11.93
C ALA A 121 -6.22 13.98 -11.57
N MET A 122 -5.46 13.10 -10.91
CA MET A 122 -4.04 13.32 -10.58
C MET A 122 -3.17 13.44 -11.84
N GLY A 123 -3.39 12.57 -12.83
CA GLY A 123 -2.68 12.60 -14.11
C GLY A 123 -2.91 13.93 -14.83
N ASN A 124 -4.16 14.37 -14.94
CA ASN A 124 -4.50 15.67 -15.52
C ASN A 124 -3.82 16.82 -14.76
N ALA A 125 -3.86 16.81 -13.43
CA ALA A 125 -3.20 17.83 -12.61
C ALA A 125 -1.67 17.84 -12.76
N ALA A 126 -1.07 16.68 -13.03
CA ALA A 126 0.36 16.52 -13.31
C ALA A 126 0.73 16.78 -14.78
N GLY A 127 -0.23 17.14 -15.64
CA GLY A 127 0.01 17.39 -17.07
C GLY A 127 0.23 16.12 -17.90
N VAL A 128 -0.16 14.95 -17.40
CA VAL A 128 -0.09 13.69 -18.15
C VAL A 128 -1.20 13.67 -19.20
N THR A 129 -0.82 13.59 -20.47
CA THR A 129 -1.76 13.63 -21.61
C THR A 129 -2.46 12.29 -21.85
N GLU A 130 -1.87 11.18 -21.37
CA GLU A 130 -2.45 9.85 -21.46
C GLU A 130 -3.33 9.53 -20.25
N SER A 131 -4.37 8.73 -20.46
CA SER A 131 -5.23 8.30 -19.36
C SER A 131 -4.51 7.28 -18.48
N LEU A 132 -4.11 7.68 -17.29
CA LEU A 132 -3.54 6.78 -16.28
C LEU A 132 -4.58 5.78 -15.77
N THR A 133 -4.16 4.53 -15.64
CA THR A 133 -4.94 3.42 -15.05
C THR A 133 -4.20 2.80 -13.87
N TYR A 134 -4.89 2.00 -13.06
CA TYR A 134 -4.23 1.24 -11.98
C TYR A 134 -3.13 0.30 -12.51
N HIS A 135 -3.22 -0.16 -13.76
CA HIS A 135 -2.19 -0.97 -14.39
C HIS A 135 -0.90 -0.19 -14.66
N ASP A 136 -0.99 1.13 -14.86
CA ASP A 136 0.17 1.99 -15.06
C ASP A 136 0.92 2.21 -13.75
N LEU A 137 0.19 2.41 -12.63
CA LEU A 137 0.79 2.43 -11.30
C LEU A 137 1.58 1.14 -11.01
N ARG A 138 0.95 0.00 -11.28
CA ARG A 138 1.56 -1.32 -11.08
C ARG A 138 2.80 -1.52 -11.95
N ARG A 139 2.77 -1.04 -13.21
CA ARG A 139 3.92 -1.06 -14.12
C ARG A 139 5.05 -0.15 -13.63
N GLY A 140 4.72 1.05 -13.17
CA GLY A 140 5.67 1.97 -12.55
C GLY A 140 6.38 1.33 -11.36
N ALA A 141 5.61 0.78 -10.41
CA ALA A 141 6.15 0.08 -9.25
C ALA A 141 7.03 -1.12 -9.64
N ALA A 142 6.61 -1.94 -10.62
CA ALA A 142 7.41 -3.06 -11.11
C ALA A 142 8.75 -2.59 -11.69
N ARG A 143 8.73 -1.49 -12.45
CA ARG A 143 9.93 -0.89 -13.05
C ARG A 143 10.85 -0.33 -11.97
N ASP A 144 10.31 0.39 -10.99
CA ASP A 144 11.09 0.95 -9.89
C ASP A 144 11.79 -0.16 -9.12
N ILE A 145 11.05 -1.21 -8.74
CA ILE A 145 11.61 -2.39 -8.05
C ILE A 145 12.70 -3.06 -8.89
N ALA A 146 12.50 -3.18 -10.20
CA ALA A 146 13.48 -3.80 -11.09
C ALA A 146 14.79 -3.00 -11.23
N HIS A 147 14.78 -1.70 -10.92
CA HIS A 147 15.92 -0.80 -11.04
C HIS A 147 16.45 -0.26 -9.71
N LEU A 148 15.90 -0.71 -8.58
CA LEU A 148 16.47 -0.42 -7.26
C LEU A 148 17.90 -1.01 -7.18
N PRO A 149 18.86 -0.27 -6.59
CA PRO A 149 20.25 -0.69 -6.55
C PRO A 149 20.39 -1.98 -5.73
N MET A 150 21.15 -2.93 -6.28
CA MET A 150 21.20 -4.33 -5.83
C MET A 150 21.74 -4.52 -4.40
N ASP A 151 22.47 -3.54 -3.87
CA ASP A 151 22.97 -3.51 -2.50
C ASP A 151 21.88 -3.29 -1.44
N ARG A 152 20.69 -2.81 -1.86
CA ARG A 152 19.53 -2.56 -0.97
C ARG A 152 18.44 -3.62 -1.05
N LEU A 153 18.57 -4.61 -1.94
CA LEU A 153 17.61 -5.69 -2.13
C LEU A 153 18.30 -7.03 -1.91
N VAL A 154 17.94 -7.75 -0.83
CA VAL A 154 18.61 -9.00 -0.43
C VAL A 154 18.56 -10.10 -1.51
N VAL A 155 17.67 -10.03 -2.51
CA VAL A 155 17.72 -10.92 -3.68
C VAL A 155 17.06 -10.24 -4.89
N THR A 156 17.80 -9.79 -5.91
CA THR A 156 17.21 -9.41 -7.21
C THR A 156 17.16 -10.61 -8.15
N SER A 157 16.11 -11.43 -8.02
CA SER A 157 15.68 -12.35 -9.07
C SER A 157 14.34 -11.91 -9.63
N GLU A 158 14.03 -12.28 -10.87
CA GLU A 158 12.72 -12.01 -11.52
C GLU A 158 11.53 -12.49 -10.65
N ASN A 159 11.77 -13.52 -9.83
CA ASN A 159 10.84 -14.03 -8.83
C ASN A 159 10.48 -13.00 -7.74
N VAL A 160 11.37 -12.07 -7.38
CA VAL A 160 11.09 -11.02 -6.39
C VAL A 160 10.26 -9.89 -6.99
N VAL A 161 10.53 -9.48 -8.23
CA VAL A 161 9.68 -8.51 -8.94
C VAL A 161 8.29 -9.11 -9.15
N ALA A 162 8.22 -10.36 -9.59
CA ALA A 162 6.97 -11.09 -9.75
C ALA A 162 6.23 -11.28 -8.42
N GLY A 163 6.93 -11.61 -7.33
CA GLY A 163 6.35 -11.74 -6.00
C GLY A 163 5.85 -10.42 -5.43
N ALA A 164 6.58 -9.31 -5.68
CA ALA A 164 6.23 -7.97 -5.20
C ALA A 164 4.97 -7.42 -5.89
N ILE A 165 4.80 -7.71 -7.17
CA ILE A 165 3.55 -7.37 -7.87
C ILE A 165 2.48 -8.46 -7.69
N GLY A 166 2.81 -9.70 -7.30
CA GLY A 166 1.84 -10.78 -7.14
C GLY A 166 1.48 -11.46 -8.47
N HIS A 167 2.46 -11.63 -9.35
CA HIS A 167 2.35 -12.52 -10.51
C HIS A 167 2.52 -13.98 -10.09
N SER A 168 1.68 -14.85 -10.65
CA SER A 168 1.85 -16.30 -10.53
C SER A 168 3.03 -16.79 -11.38
N ARG A 169 3.55 -17.97 -11.06
CA ARG A 169 4.64 -18.62 -11.81
C ARG A 169 4.33 -18.76 -13.31
N ARG A 170 3.06 -19.04 -13.64
CA ARG A 170 2.55 -19.08 -15.02
C ARG A 170 2.62 -17.73 -15.75
N ALA A 171 2.41 -16.62 -15.03
CA ALA A 171 2.56 -15.27 -15.60
C ALA A 171 4.04 -14.87 -15.79
N MET A 172 4.95 -15.44 -14.99
CA MET A 172 6.39 -15.31 -15.20
C MET A 172 6.84 -16.05 -16.46
N GLU A 173 6.40 -17.30 -16.63
CA GLU A 173 6.72 -18.12 -17.81
C GLU A 173 6.21 -17.52 -19.13
N GLN A 174 5.14 -16.71 -19.06
CA GLN A 174 4.60 -15.95 -20.20
C GLN A 174 5.28 -14.59 -20.45
N GLY A 175 6.33 -14.24 -19.69
CA GLY A 175 7.10 -13.00 -19.86
C GLY A 175 6.34 -11.72 -19.45
N VAL A 176 5.23 -11.82 -18.71
CA VAL A 176 4.41 -10.66 -18.30
C VAL A 176 5.18 -9.75 -17.33
N THR A 177 5.99 -10.34 -16.45
CA THR A 177 6.88 -9.60 -15.53
C THR A 177 7.95 -8.82 -16.28
N GLN A 178 8.57 -9.41 -17.31
CA GLN A 178 9.57 -8.75 -18.15
C GLN A 178 8.99 -7.56 -18.91
N LYS A 179 7.74 -7.66 -19.41
CA LYS A 179 7.01 -6.53 -20.02
C LYS A 179 6.73 -5.39 -19.04
N HIS A 180 6.55 -5.68 -17.76
CA HIS A 180 6.33 -4.64 -16.73
C HIS A 180 7.64 -4.00 -16.24
N ALA A 181 8.70 -4.77 -16.09
CA ALA A 181 10.03 -4.27 -15.71
C ALA A 181 10.65 -3.35 -16.79
N GLY A 182 10.32 -3.61 -18.07
CA GLY A 182 10.96 -2.94 -19.20
C GLY A 182 12.37 -3.47 -19.48
N ALA A 183 13.03 -2.95 -20.51
CA ALA A 183 14.42 -3.31 -20.79
C ALA A 183 15.32 -2.85 -19.65
N ARG A 184 16.18 -3.74 -19.12
CA ARG A 184 17.23 -3.35 -18.17
C ARG A 184 18.12 -2.31 -18.84
N ARG A 185 18.15 -1.07 -18.34
CA ARG A 185 19.24 -0.14 -18.70
C ARG A 185 20.54 -0.69 -18.12
N ARG A 186 21.33 -1.41 -18.92
CA ARG A 186 22.76 -1.53 -18.64
C ARG A 186 23.37 -0.18 -18.99
N ASP A 187 23.90 0.52 -18.00
CA ASP A 187 24.84 1.60 -18.28
C ASP A 187 26.01 1.00 -19.06
N LEU A 188 26.14 1.36 -20.33
CA LEU A 188 27.30 1.07 -21.18
C LEU A 188 28.46 2.04 -20.89
N ARG A 189 28.59 2.53 -19.66
CA ARG A 189 29.68 3.44 -19.23
C ARG A 189 30.76 2.67 -18.47
N GLY A 190 31.31 1.65 -19.12
CA GLY A 190 32.46 0.87 -18.62
C GLY A 190 33.30 0.20 -19.71
N LEU A 191 33.12 0.60 -20.97
CA LEU A 191 33.90 0.13 -22.12
C LEU A 191 34.30 1.33 -22.99
N LEU A 192 35.06 2.26 -22.42
CA LEU A 192 36.02 3.14 -23.10
C LEU A 192 37.14 3.44 -22.11
#